data_AF-A0A2V5MDM1-F1
#
_entry.id   AF-A0A2V5MDM1-F1
#
_cell.length_a   1.000
_cell.length_b   1.000
_cell.length_c   1.000
_cell.angle_alpha   90.00
_cell.angle_beta   90.00
_cell.angle_gamma   90.00
#
_symmetry.space_group_name_H-M   'P 1'
#
loop_
_entity.id
_entity.type
_entity.pdbx_description
1 polymer ?
#
loop_
_entity_poly.entity_id
_entity_poly.type
_entity_poly.pdbx_seq_one_letter_code
_entity_poly.pdbx_strand_id
1 'polypeptide(L)' 'EAVRLNPNSPAAHVNLGLVLLAAGKPQESISEFEAALRLQPEFQAAADGLRQAQAQLGPQR' A
#
# COMPACT_ATOMS: atom_id res chain seq x y z
N GLU A 1 -0.68 -28.22 2.38
CA GLU A 1 0.48 -27.51 1.80
C GLU A 1 0.32 -26.03 2.11
N ALA A 2 1.09 -25.51 3.06
CA ALA A 2 0.94 -24.13 3.53
C ALA A 2 1.60 -23.20 2.51
N VAL A 3 0.79 -22.39 1.82
CA VAL A 3 1.28 -21.29 0.98
C VAL A 3 2.14 -20.42 1.88
N ARG A 4 3.46 -20.46 1.66
CA ARG A 4 4.38 -19.49 2.23
C ARG A 4 3.98 -18.16 1.61
N LEU A 5 3.17 -17.39 2.33
CA LEU A 5 2.95 -15.98 2.05
C LEU A 5 4.33 -15.35 2.09
N ASN A 6 4.93 -15.11 0.93
CA ASN A 6 6.22 -14.46 0.84
C ASN A 6 6.05 -13.07 1.49
N PRO A 7 6.70 -12.80 2.63
CA PRO A 7 6.59 -11.50 3.31
C PRO A 7 7.07 -10.35 2.43
N ASN A 8 7.83 -10.68 1.38
CA ASN A 8 8.41 -9.75 0.41
C ASN A 8 7.61 -9.69 -0.91
N SER A 9 6.30 -9.96 -0.89
CA SER A 9 5.47 -9.81 -2.08
C SER A 9 4.98 -8.36 -2.20
N PRO A 10 5.26 -7.65 -3.31
CA PRO A 10 4.67 -6.34 -3.57
C PRO A 10 3.14 -6.35 -3.45
N ALA A 11 2.50 -7.45 -3.87
CA ALA A 11 1.06 -7.62 -3.79
C ALA A 11 0.54 -7.72 -2.35
N ALA A 12 1.30 -8.33 -1.43
CA ALA A 12 0.92 -8.40 -0.02
C ALA A 12 0.91 -7.01 0.61
N HIS A 13 1.94 -6.21 0.34
CA HIS A 13 2.02 -4.82 0.77
C HIS A 13 0.89 -3.96 0.18
N VAL A 14 0.57 -4.09 -1.12
CA VAL A 14 -0.59 -3.41 -1.72
C VAL A 14 -1.90 -3.79 -1.04
N ASN A 15 -2.13 -5.09 -0.81
CA ASN A 15 -3.35 -5.55 -0.16
C ASN A 15 -3.47 -5.00 1.27
N LEU A 16 -2.38 -4.98 2.03
CA LEU A 16 -2.37 -4.40 3.38
C LEU A 16 -2.61 -2.88 3.33
N GLY A 17 -1.97 -2.17 2.40
CA GLY A 17 -2.21 -0.74 2.19
C GLY A 17 -3.67 -0.41 1.87
N LEU A 18 -4.32 -1.21 1.02
CA LEU A 18 -5.74 -1.05 0.70
C LEU A 18 -6.64 -1.30 1.92
N VAL A 19 -6.33 -2.30 2.74
CA VAL A 19 -7.04 -2.56 4.00
C VAL A 19 -6.89 -1.40 4.98
N LEU A 20 -5.68 -0.82 5.10
CA LEU A 20 -5.42 0.34 5.94
C LEU A 20 -6.16 1.59 5.44
N LEU A 21 -6.23 1.80 4.13
CA LEU A 21 -7.05 2.87 3.54
C LEU A 21 -8.53 2.70 3.87
N ALA A 22 -9.07 1.49 3.72
CA ALA A 22 -10.45 1.20 4.07
C ALA A 22 -10.73 1.38 5.57
N ALA A 23 -9.72 1.16 6.42
CA ALA A 23 -9.78 1.40 7.85
C ALA A 23 -9.60 2.88 8.26
N GLY A 24 -9.49 3.81 7.31
CA GLY A 24 -9.29 5.23 7.60
C GLY A 24 -7.92 5.54 8.18
N LYS A 25 -6.92 4.70 7.89
CA LYS A 25 -5.51 4.85 8.31
C LYS A 25 -4.61 5.18 7.13
N PRO A 26 -4.82 6.31 6.43
CA PRO A 26 -4.09 6.61 5.21
C PRO A 26 -2.58 6.83 5.46
N GLN A 27 -2.13 7.34 6.61
CA GLN A 27 -0.69 7.39 6.93
C GLN A 27 -0.03 6.02 6.94
N GLU A 28 -0.64 5.02 7.60
CA GLU A 28 -0.09 3.66 7.66
C GLU A 28 -0.08 3.01 6.27
N SER A 29 -1.11 3.26 5.46
CA SER A 29 -1.19 2.70 4.10
C SER A 29 -0.07 3.16 3.17
N ILE A 30 0.41 4.40 3.33
CA ILE A 30 1.50 4.96 2.52
C ILE A 30 2.76 4.12 2.67
N SER A 31 3.12 3.75 3.90
CA SER A 31 4.30 2.94 4.17
C SER A 31 4.26 1.58 3.46
N GLU A 32 3.07 0.98 3.37
CA GLU A 32 2.88 -0.28 2.67
C GLU A 32 2.98 -0.12 1.14
N PHE A 33 2.36 0.90 0.56
CA PHE A 33 2.50 1.17 -0.87
C PHE A 33 3.93 1.53 -1.27
N GLU A 34 4.66 2.28 -0.44
CA GLU A 34 6.08 2.54 -0.63
C GLU A 34 6.92 1.26 -0.56
N ALA A 35 6.63 0.35 0.38
CA ALA A 35 7.30 -0.94 0.45
C ALA A 35 7.06 -1.78 -0.81
N ALA A 36 5.83 -1.79 -1.32
CA ALA A 36 5.50 -2.45 -2.58
C ALA A 36 6.27 -1.85 -3.78
N LEU A 37 6.40 -0.53 -3.85
CA LEU A 37 7.17 0.16 -4.89
C LEU A 37 8.68 -0.03 -4.75
N ARG A 38 9.21 -0.19 -3.53
CA ARG A 38 10.62 -0.55 -3.32
C ARG A 38 10.94 -1.95 -3.84
N LEU A 39 10.00 -2.89 -3.70
CA LEU A 39 10.13 -4.25 -4.19
C LEU A 39 9.90 -4.34 -5.71
N GLN A 40 8.93 -3.58 -6.24
CA GLN A 40 8.62 -3.50 -7.65
C GLN A 40 8.25 -2.07 -8.04
N PRO A 41 9.22 -1.27 -8.54
CA PRO A 41 9.00 0.15 -8.87
C PRO A 41 7.92 0.39 -9.92
N GLU A 42 7.71 -0.58 -10.83
CA GLU A 42 6.73 -0.51 -11.90
C GLU A 42 5.35 -1.06 -11.49
N PHE A 43 5.12 -1.30 -10.19
CA PHE A 43 3.87 -1.88 -9.73
C PHE A 43 2.76 -0.83 -9.65
N GLN A 44 2.01 -0.71 -10.75
CA GLN A 44 0.97 0.32 -10.93
C GLN A 44 -0.04 0.35 -9.77
N ALA A 45 -0.47 -0.81 -9.27
CA ALA A 45 -1.41 -0.88 -8.15
C ALA A 45 -0.88 -0.21 -6.87
N ALA A 46 0.42 -0.28 -6.61
CA ALA A 46 1.04 0.40 -5.48
C ALA A 46 1.13 1.91 -5.70
N ALA A 47 1.48 2.35 -6.92
CA ALA A 47 1.50 3.77 -7.27
C ALA A 47 0.10 4.41 -7.18
N ASP A 48 -0.93 3.69 -7.60
CA ASP A 48 -2.33 4.11 -7.51
C ASP A 48 -2.80 4.20 -6.05
N GLY A 49 -2.49 3.18 -5.25
CA GLY A 49 -2.78 3.16 -3.81
C GLY A 49 -2.09 4.31 -3.07
N LEU A 50 -0.83 4.61 -3.40
CA LEU A 50 -0.08 5.72 -2.81
C LEU A 50 -0.74 7.08 -3.13
N ARG A 51 -1.14 7.31 -4.39
CA ARG A 51 -1.84 8.54 -4.78
C ARG A 51 -3.17 8.69 -4.04
N GLN A 52 -3.93 7.59 -3.92
CA GLN A 52 -5.20 7.60 -3.19
C GLN A 52 -5.00 7.90 -1.69
N ALA A 53 -3.97 7.31 -1.08
CA ALA A 53 -3.63 7.55 0.32
C ALA A 53 -3.22 9.01 0.57
N GLN A 54 -2.38 9.57 -0.30
CA GLN A 54 -1.99 10.97 -0.23
C GLN A 54 -3.17 11.91 -0.43
N ALA A 55 -4.12 11.57 -1.31
CA ALA A 55 -5.33 12.37 -1.51
C ALA A 55 -6.23 12.39 -0.26
N GLN A 56 -6.32 11.28 0.49
CA GLN A 56 -7.04 11.23 1.77
C GLN A 56 -6.33 11.98 2.90
N LEU A 57 -4.99 12.11 2.83
CA LEU A 57 -4.21 12.95 3.74
C LEU A 57 -4.13 14.42 3.33
N GLY A 58 -4.58 14.75 2.12
CA GLY A 58 -4.67 16.10 1.59
C GLY A 58 -5.35 17.04 2.59
N PRO A 59 -4.98 18.33 2.57
CA PRO A 59 -4.91 19.17 3.75
C PRO A 59 -6.26 19.23 4.47
N GLN A 60 -6.31 18.62 5.66
CA GLN A 60 -7.22 19.07 6.71
C GLN A 60 -6.88 20.54 6.96
N ARG A 61 -7.66 21.43 6.35
CA ARG A 61 -7.55 22.88 6.55
C ARG A 61 -7.77 23.25 8.00
#